data_AF-A0A5D2PHQ0-F1
#
_entry.id   AF-A0A5D2PHQ0-F1
#
_cell.length_a   1.000
_cell.length_b   1.000
_cell.length_c   1.000
_cell.angle_alpha   90.00
_cell.angle_beta   90.00
_cell.angle_gamma   90.00
#
_symmetry.space_group_name_H-M   'P 1'
#
loop_
_entity.id
_entity.type
_entity.pdbx_description
1 polymer ?
#
loop_
_entity_poly.entity_id
_entity_poly.type
_entity_poly.pdbx_seq_one_letter_code
_entity_poly.pdbx_strand_id
1 'polypeptide(L)'
;MGHNYYGELPRPNDLLYIFPVEIFGTIACNVSLAVLESSMIGEPVDPLATPLEILPEWYFFLEFQILCTIPNKLLGVLLMVSVFTGLLIVPFWKMLINSKVHFVVQ
;
A
#
# COMPACT_ATOMS: atom_id res chain seq x y z
N MET A 1 -0.55 30.56 9.42
CA MET A 1 0.52 29.90 10.20
C MET A 1 0.38 28.40 10.00
N GLY A 2 1.50 27.67 9.83
CA GLY A 2 1.48 26.21 9.64
C GLY A 2 0.97 25.46 10.88
N HIS A 3 0.40 24.27 10.70
CA HIS A 3 -0.11 23.45 11.81
C HIS A 3 0.98 22.96 12.78
N ASN A 4 2.26 23.16 12.45
CA ASN A 4 3.42 22.72 13.24
C ASN A 4 3.92 23.76 14.27
N TYR A 5 3.25 24.92 14.41
CA TYR A 5 3.67 25.97 15.34
C TYR A 5 3.06 25.85 16.73
N TYR A 6 2.12 24.91 16.91
CA TYR A 6 1.46 24.63 18.18
C TYR A 6 1.65 23.14 18.50
N GLY A 7 1.70 22.80 19.78
CA GLY A 7 1.99 21.44 20.25
C GLY A 7 3.36 21.36 20.92
N GLU A 8 3.84 20.13 21.12
CA GLU A 8 5.18 19.91 21.64
C GLU A 8 6.24 20.18 20.57
N LEU A 9 7.45 20.54 21.02
CA LEU A 9 8.56 20.76 20.11
C LEU A 9 9.01 19.40 19.53
N PRO A 10 9.08 19.24 18.19
CA PRO A 10 9.44 17.97 17.58
C PRO A 10 10.85 17.49 17.99
N ARG A 11 11.72 18.44 18.33
CA ARG A 11 13.03 18.16 18.93
C ARG A 11 13.00 18.66 20.38
N PRO A 12 13.45 17.86 21.37
CA PRO A 12 14.02 16.51 21.26
C PRO A 12 12.99 15.38 21.41
N ASN A 13 11.78 15.68 21.86
CA ASN A 13 10.78 14.71 22.32
C ASN A 13 10.44 13.64 21.28
N ASP A 14 9.86 14.04 20.14
CA ASP A 14 9.43 13.09 19.11
C ASP A 14 10.62 12.50 18.34
N LEU A 15 11.50 13.38 17.84
CA LEU A 15 12.58 12.97 16.93
C LEU A 15 13.66 12.12 17.59
N LEU A 16 14.07 12.45 18.82
CA LEU A 16 15.21 11.80 19.46
C LEU A 16 14.81 10.72 20.45
N TYR A 17 13.62 10.78 21.03
CA TYR A 17 13.19 9.78 22.01
C TYR A 17 12.13 8.83 21.46
N ILE A 18 11.09 9.34 20.78
CA ILE A 18 9.98 8.49 20.32
C ILE A 18 10.34 7.71 19.06
N PHE A 19 10.85 8.35 18.01
CA PHE A 19 11.16 7.65 16.75
C PHE A 19 12.15 6.49 16.89
N PRO A 20 13.26 6.59 17.65
CA PRO A 20 14.15 5.45 17.83
C PRO A 20 13.45 4.28 18.52
N VAL A 21 12.59 4.54 19.52
CA VAL A 21 11.84 3.49 20.22
C VAL A 21 10.87 2.79 19.27
N GLU A 22 10.16 3.53 18.41
CA GLU A 22 9.26 2.94 17.40
C GLU A 22 10.01 2.13 16.34
N ILE A 23 11.16 2.63 15.89
CA ILE A 23 12.02 1.94 14.92
C ILE A 23 12.51 0.61 15.52
N PHE A 24 13.08 0.64 16.73
CA PHE A 24 13.56 -0.58 17.39
C PHE A 24 12.42 -1.53 17.73
N GLY A 25 11.26 -1.02 18.14
CA GLY A 25 10.06 -1.84 18.39
C GLY A 25 9.58 -2.55 17.12
N THR A 26 9.53 -1.83 15.99
CA THR A 26 9.13 -2.41 14.70
C THR A 26 10.13 -3.46 14.22
N ILE A 27 11.44 -3.20 14.36
CA ILE A 27 12.48 -4.17 14.00
C ILE A 27 12.37 -5.41 14.90
N ALA A 28 12.22 -5.23 16.21
CA ALA A 28 12.08 -6.34 17.15
C ALA A 28 10.86 -7.21 16.84
N CYS A 29 9.74 -6.60 16.46
CA CYS A 29 8.54 -7.32 16.04
C CYS A 29 8.80 -8.15 14.77
N ASN A 30 9.39 -7.56 13.73
CA ASN A 30 9.71 -8.28 12.49
C ASN A 30 10.71 -9.42 12.72
N VAL A 31 11.74 -9.21 13.55
CA VAL A 31 12.70 -10.27 13.92
C VAL A 31 12.02 -11.37 14.71
N SER A 32 11.15 -11.02 15.65
CA SER A 32 10.39 -12.01 16.44
C SER A 32 9.51 -12.88 15.53
N LEU A 33 8.80 -12.27 14.57
CA LEU A 33 8.00 -13.00 13.60
C LEU A 33 8.88 -13.90 12.70
N ALA A 34 10.01 -13.40 12.20
CA ALA A 34 10.94 -14.17 11.38
C ALA A 34 11.56 -15.38 12.11
N VAL A 35 11.73 -15.28 13.44
CA VAL A 35 12.24 -16.39 14.27
C VAL A 35 11.14 -17.40 14.59
N LEU A 36 9.92 -16.95 14.88
CA LEU A 36 8.80 -17.83 15.22
C LEU A 36 8.21 -18.54 13.99
N GLU A 37 8.16 -17.85 12.86
CA GLU A 37 7.62 -18.33 11.59
C GLU A 37 8.70 -18.22 10.50
N SER A 38 9.65 -19.16 10.53
CA SER A 38 10.68 -19.23 9.50
C SER A 38 10.07 -19.56 8.13
N SER A 39 10.55 -18.92 7.06
CA SER A 39 10.06 -19.16 5.71
C SER A 39 10.29 -20.60 5.23
N MET A 40 9.31 -21.14 4.52
CA MET A 40 9.39 -22.47 3.92
C MET A 40 10.14 -22.40 2.58
N ILE A 41 11.01 -23.39 2.33
CA ILE A 41 11.67 -23.54 1.02
C ILE A 41 10.79 -24.44 0.15
N GLY A 42 10.44 -23.94 -1.05
CA GLY A 42 9.65 -24.69 -2.03
C GLY A 42 10.46 -25.70 -2.84
N GLU A 43 9.75 -26.50 -3.64
CA GLU A 43 10.34 -27.43 -4.61
C GLU A 43 10.93 -26.70 -5.84
N PRO A 44 11.92 -27.30 -6.55
CA PRO A 44 12.47 -26.70 -7.75
C PRO A 44 11.39 -26.54 -8.84
N VAL A 45 11.52 -25.49 -9.66
CA VAL A 45 10.53 -25.16 -10.68
C VAL A 45 10.62 -26.13 -11.85
N ASP A 46 9.54 -26.88 -12.07
CA ASP A 46 9.37 -27.76 -13.24
C ASP A 46 8.41 -27.11 -14.27
N PRO A 47 8.87 -26.78 -15.49
CA PRO A 47 8.03 -26.08 -16.48
C PRO A 47 6.88 -26.94 -17.06
N LEU A 48 6.92 -28.25 -16.83
CA LEU A 48 5.91 -29.20 -17.31
C LEU A 48 4.86 -29.54 -16.24
N ALA A 49 5.07 -29.12 -14.99
CA ALA A 49 4.17 -29.39 -13.89
C ALA A 49 3.62 -28.07 -13.32
N THR A 50 2.32 -27.84 -13.46
CA THR A 50 1.64 -26.70 -12.83
C THR A 50 1.14 -27.12 -11.44
N PRO A 51 1.51 -26.39 -10.37
CA PRO A 51 0.98 -26.67 -9.04
C PRO A 51 -0.53 -26.41 -8.98
N LEU A 52 -1.22 -27.07 -8.05
CA LEU A 52 -2.69 -27.01 -7.93
C LEU A 52 -3.20 -25.61 -7.53
N GLU A 53 -2.44 -24.90 -6.70
CA GLU A 53 -2.76 -23.56 -6.22
C GLU A 53 -1.67 -22.57 -6.63
N ILE A 54 -2.00 -21.65 -7.53
CA ILE A 54 -1.12 -20.57 -7.98
C ILE A 54 -1.69 -19.27 -7.43
N LEU A 55 -1.12 -18.80 -6.32
CA LEU A 55 -1.52 -17.58 -5.64
C LEU A 55 -0.30 -16.64 -5.57
N PRO A 56 -0.46 -15.36 -5.93
CA PRO A 56 0.60 -14.38 -5.73
C PRO A 56 0.63 -13.93 -4.27
N GLU A 57 1.47 -12.93 -3.97
CA GLU A 57 1.49 -12.33 -2.64
C GLU A 57 0.20 -11.57 -2.33
N TRP A 58 -0.09 -11.40 -1.03
CA TRP A 58 -1.38 -10.89 -0.53
C TRP A 58 -1.75 -9.51 -1.07
N TYR A 59 -0.78 -8.64 -1.32
CA TYR A 59 -1.01 -7.31 -1.88
C TYR A 59 -1.41 -7.35 -3.37
N PHE A 60 -1.11 -8.43 -4.08
CA PHE A 60 -1.50 -8.67 -5.47
C PHE A 60 -2.84 -9.39 -5.63
N PHE A 61 -3.54 -9.74 -4.54
CA PHE A 61 -4.81 -10.46 -4.65
C PHE A 61 -5.91 -9.69 -5.38
N LEU A 62 -5.94 -8.36 -5.24
CA LEU A 62 -6.89 -7.51 -5.98
C LEU A 62 -6.63 -7.62 -7.50
N GLU A 63 -5.37 -7.50 -7.85
CA GLU A 63 -4.84 -7.50 -9.20
C GLU A 63 -5.06 -8.86 -9.91
N PHE A 64 -4.76 -9.94 -9.20
CA PHE A 64 -4.99 -11.32 -9.65
C PHE A 64 -6.47 -11.60 -9.92
N GLN A 65 -7.36 -11.19 -9.02
CA GLN A 65 -8.80 -11.38 -9.19
C GLN A 65 -9.33 -10.64 -10.43
N ILE A 66 -8.84 -9.42 -10.71
CA ILE A 66 -9.20 -8.66 -11.93
C ILE A 66 -8.77 -9.43 -13.18
N LEU A 67 -7.56 -10.00 -13.18
CA LEU A 67 -7.02 -10.75 -14.32
C LEU A 67 -7.74 -12.09 -14.57
N CYS A 68 -8.20 -12.77 -13.52
CA CYS A 68 -8.94 -14.03 -13.65
C CYS A 68 -10.43 -13.83 -14.00
N THR A 69 -11.04 -12.73 -13.55
CA THR A 69 -12.47 -12.47 -13.78
C THR A 69 -12.75 -11.97 -15.19
N ILE A 70 -11.78 -11.27 -15.80
CA ILE A 70 -11.98 -10.60 -17.09
C ILE A 70 -11.40 -11.43 -18.23
N PRO A 71 -12.24 -11.95 -19.15
CA PRO A 71 -11.76 -12.81 -20.24
C PRO A 71 -10.92 -12.05 -21.28
N ASN A 72 -11.06 -10.73 -21.37
CA ASN A 72 -10.28 -9.90 -22.29
C ASN A 72 -8.99 -9.39 -21.64
N LYS A 73 -7.84 -9.83 -22.18
CA LYS A 73 -6.51 -9.47 -21.71
C LYS A 73 -6.24 -7.95 -21.73
N LEU A 74 -6.74 -7.23 -22.74
CA LEU A 74 -6.52 -5.77 -22.85
C LEU A 74 -7.29 -4.99 -21.78
N LEU A 75 -8.54 -5.37 -21.51
CA LEU A 75 -9.38 -4.72 -20.50
C LEU A 75 -8.85 -4.98 -19.10
N GLY A 76 -8.38 -6.21 -18.83
CA GLY A 76 -7.73 -6.55 -17.56
C GLY A 76 -6.56 -5.62 -17.25
N VAL A 77 -5.62 -5.48 -18.19
CA VAL A 77 -4.46 -4.58 -18.05
C VAL A 77 -4.87 -3.12 -17.87
N LEU A 78 -5.87 -2.66 -18.62
CA LEU A 78 -6.37 -1.28 -18.49
C LEU A 78 -6.93 -1.00 -17.09
N LEU A 79 -7.64 -1.95 -16.51
CA LEU A 79 -8.19 -1.82 -15.16
C LEU A 79 -7.11 -1.84 -14.09
N MET A 80 -6.04 -2.62 -14.25
CA MET A 80 -4.90 -2.56 -13.32
C MET A 80 -4.30 -1.15 -13.27
N VAL A 81 -4.02 -0.59 -14.45
CA VAL A 81 -3.48 0.77 -14.57
C VAL A 81 -4.45 1.81 -14.01
N SER A 82 -5.77 1.56 -14.12
CA SER A 82 -6.79 2.45 -13.58
C SER A 82 -6.74 2.56 -12.05
N VAL A 83 -6.32 1.52 -11.32
CA VAL A 83 -6.18 1.56 -9.85
C VAL A 83 -5.10 2.57 -9.44
N PHE A 84 -3.91 2.47 -10.04
CA PHE A 84 -2.81 3.40 -9.78
C PHE A 84 -3.13 4.82 -10.24
N THR A 85 -3.69 4.94 -11.45
CA THR A 85 -4.06 6.25 -12.02
C THR A 85 -5.16 6.93 -11.20
N GLY A 86 -6.15 6.15 -10.75
CA GLY A 86 -7.21 6.63 -9.87
C GLY A 86 -6.66 7.21 -8.58
N LEU A 87 -5.71 6.51 -7.93
CA LEU A 87 -5.06 6.97 -6.70
C LEU A 87 -4.33 8.32 -6.91
N LEU A 88 -3.66 8.51 -8.04
CA LEU A 88 -3.00 9.77 -8.39
C LEU A 88 -3.97 10.93 -8.64
N ILE A 89 -5.19 10.65 -9.12
CA ILE A 89 -6.20 11.67 -9.44
C ILE A 89 -6.97 12.14 -8.19
N VAL A 90 -7.00 11.35 -7.10
CA VAL A 90 -7.73 11.66 -5.84
C VAL A 90 -7.51 13.10 -5.34
N PRO A 91 -6.29 13.62 -5.14
CA PRO A 91 -6.09 14.97 -4.60
C PRO A 91 -6.62 16.06 -5.56
N PHE A 92 -6.47 15.87 -6.87
CA PHE A 92 -6.95 16.81 -7.88
C PHE A 92 -8.47 16.84 -7.94
N TRP A 93 -9.12 15.69 -7.84
CA TRP A 93 -10.57 15.59 -7.82
C TRP A 93 -11.18 16.29 -6.60
N LYS A 94 -10.57 16.12 -5.43
CA LYS A 94 -11.01 16.79 -4.20
C LYS A 94 -10.84 18.31 -4.27
N MET A 95 -9.73 18.78 -4.85
CA MET A 95 -9.47 20.20 -5.07
C MET A 95 -10.53 20.83 -6.00
N LEU A 96 -10.86 20.15 -7.10
CA LEU A 96 -11.86 20.61 -8.07
C LEU A 96 -13.25 20.79 -7.44
N ILE A 97 -13.68 19.84 -6.60
CA ILE A 97 -14.98 19.89 -5.92
C ILE A 97 -15.05 21.06 -4.94
N ASN A 98 -14.03 21.24 -4.09
CA ASN A 98 -14.01 22.31 -3.09
C ASN A 98 -14.04 23.71 -3.74
N SER A 99 -13.39 23.90 -4.89
CA SER A 99 -13.41 25.17 -5.60
C SER A 99 -14.80 25.55 -6.12
N LYS A 100 -15.65 24.57 -6.50
CA LYS A 100 -17.01 24.85 -6.98
C LYS A 100 -17.99 25.18 -5.86
N VAL A 101 -17.82 24.57 -4.68
CA VAL A 101 -18.67 24.86 -3.50
C VAL A 101 -18.50 26.31 -3.05
N HIS A 102 -17.28 26.83 -3.07
CA HIS A 102 -17.01 28.22 -2.67
C HIS A 102 -17.63 29.27 -3.62
N PHE A 103 -17.84 28.93 -4.90
CA PHE A 103 -18.47 29.80 -5.90
C PHE A 103 -20.02 29.78 -5.85
N VAL A 104 -20.63 28.79 -5.21
CA VAL A 104 -22.10 28.66 -5.09
C VAL A 104 -22.63 29.28 -3.78
N VAL A 105 -21.74 29.51 -2.80
CA VAL A 105 -22.06 30.08 -1.49
C VAL A 105 -21.79 31.61 -1.44
N GLN A 106 -21.36 32.20 -2.55
CA GLN A 106 -21.28 33.66 -2.76
C GLN A 106 -22.40 34.11 -3.68
#